data_AF-I3W1I5-F1
#
_entry.id   AF-I3W1I5-F1
#
_cell.length_a   1.000
_cell.length_b   1.000
_cell.length_c   1.000
_cell.angle_alpha   90.00
_cell.angle_beta   90.00
_cell.angle_gamma   90.00
#
_symmetry.space_group_name_H-M   'P 1'
#
loop_
_entity.id
_entity.type
_entity.pdbx_description
1 polymer ?
#
loop_
_entity_poly.entity_id
_entity_poly.type
_entity_poly.pdbx_seq_one_letter_code
_entity_poly.pdbx_strand_id
1 'polypeptide(L)'
;MDAEGAENVYTEAHLKAKKLAHEERVRKVTDHATVHETAVLRVTGRIRGRFAPATDRQIAEALFNEDLRFAGEHPRESTFTVEAKADETDEWVWKQGAQEISRKVAQLHDAPYETVSVFAMAPIPLLVHLGAELDDKTDVRLFQRFRGEEDVAWTWRNASPQVAQFELSSSSPDSGARDIVLTVSVTGPVQADRAPKTLAGLPHIHLGAKSPSPDVIQTKADLNAFAQAWRDALAQVEAHYPLCERIHLLATVPLVAAIACGQHHMRDAHPSMVVYQRAGEDYVEALQVRGAA
;
A
#
# COMPACT_ATOMS: atom_id res chain seq x y z
N MET A 1 26.11 35.37 -0.03
CA MET A 1 26.89 34.65 -1.04
C MET A 1 27.47 35.69 -1.96
N ASP A 2 28.79 35.83 -1.95
CA ASP A 2 29.51 36.80 -2.76
C ASP A 2 29.42 36.42 -4.25
N ALA A 3 29.52 37.42 -5.14
CA ALA A 3 29.29 37.28 -6.58
C ALA A 3 30.18 36.23 -7.27
N GLU A 4 31.40 36.01 -6.77
CA GLU A 4 32.33 34.98 -7.28
C GLU A 4 31.89 33.53 -6.99
N GLY A 5 31.06 33.31 -5.96
CA GLY A 5 30.52 31.99 -5.64
C GLY A 5 29.33 31.59 -6.50
N ALA A 6 28.61 32.56 -7.08
CA ALA A 6 27.45 32.33 -7.91
C ALA A 6 27.82 31.85 -9.33
N GLU A 7 28.94 32.34 -9.89
CA GLU A 7 29.40 31.94 -11.24
C GLU A 7 29.76 30.44 -11.32
N ASN A 8 30.26 29.84 -10.24
CA ASN A 8 30.56 28.41 -10.19
C ASN A 8 29.32 27.51 -9.99
N VAL A 9 28.19 28.08 -9.55
CA VAL A 9 26.95 27.33 -9.29
C VAL A 9 25.98 27.40 -10.48
N TYR A 10 26.01 28.48 -11.26
CA TYR A 10 25.13 28.72 -12.41
C TYR A 10 25.88 28.65 -13.75
N THR A 11 26.62 27.57 -13.97
CA THR A 11 27.28 27.33 -15.26
C THR A 11 26.26 27.22 -16.39
N GLU A 12 26.69 27.53 -17.62
CA GLU A 12 25.83 27.41 -18.82
C GLU A 12 25.26 25.98 -18.97
N ALA A 13 26.06 24.96 -18.64
CA ALA A 13 25.62 23.57 -18.63
C ALA A 13 24.50 23.31 -17.60
N HIS A 14 24.62 23.88 -16.39
CA HIS A 14 23.58 23.76 -15.35
C HIS A 14 22.27 24.43 -15.77
N LEU A 15 22.35 25.63 -16.36
CA LEU A 15 21.17 26.35 -16.83
C LEU A 15 20.49 25.66 -18.03
N LYS A 16 21.28 25.10 -18.96
CA LYS A 16 20.77 24.27 -20.06
C LYS A 16 20.08 23.01 -19.56
N ALA A 17 20.66 22.32 -18.57
CA ALA A 17 20.04 21.14 -17.96
C ALA A 17 18.71 21.50 -17.26
N LYS A 18 18.67 22.61 -16.50
CA LYS A 18 17.42 23.10 -15.88
C LYS A 18 16.37 23.52 -16.89
N LYS A 19 16.77 24.19 -17.98
CA LYS A 19 15.89 24.58 -19.07
C LYS A 19 15.31 23.34 -19.76
N LEU A 20 16.15 22.36 -20.10
CA LEU A 20 15.71 21.10 -20.71
C LEU A 20 14.73 20.36 -19.80
N ALA A 21 15.06 20.23 -18.51
CA ALA A 21 14.15 19.61 -17.53
C ALA A 21 12.82 20.37 -17.40
N HIS A 22 12.85 21.70 -17.49
CA HIS A 22 11.63 22.52 -17.48
C HIS A 22 10.81 22.35 -18.78
N GLU A 23 11.45 22.38 -19.95
CA GLU A 23 10.81 22.18 -21.26
C GLU A 23 10.22 20.77 -21.38
N GLU A 24 10.92 19.75 -20.89
CA GLU A 24 10.40 18.38 -20.80
C GLU A 24 9.20 18.31 -19.85
N ARG A 25 9.25 19.01 -18.72
CA ARG A 25 8.12 19.10 -17.79
C ARG A 25 6.91 19.80 -18.41
N VAL A 26 7.11 20.93 -19.08
CA VAL A 26 6.04 21.64 -19.80
C VAL A 26 5.46 20.72 -20.87
N ARG A 27 6.30 20.14 -21.73
CA ARG A 27 5.88 19.21 -22.79
C ARG A 27 5.06 18.05 -22.24
N LYS A 28 5.54 17.38 -21.18
CA LYS A 28 4.82 16.30 -20.50
C LYS A 28 3.45 16.76 -20.02
N VAL A 29 3.34 17.89 -19.31
CA VAL A 29 2.04 18.37 -18.79
C VAL A 29 1.08 18.81 -19.91
N THR A 30 1.59 19.27 -21.05
CA THR A 30 0.78 19.81 -22.16
C THR A 30 0.45 18.80 -23.25
N ASP A 31 1.06 17.61 -23.23
CA ASP A 31 0.79 16.57 -24.21
C ASP A 31 -0.45 15.76 -23.82
N HIS A 32 -1.61 16.27 -24.24
CA HIS A 32 -2.92 15.66 -23.99
C HIS A 32 -3.07 14.24 -24.57
N ALA A 33 -2.16 13.79 -25.44
CA ALA A 33 -2.18 12.43 -25.99
C ALA A 33 -1.50 11.40 -25.07
N THR A 34 -0.67 11.83 -24.10
CA THR A 34 0.15 10.94 -23.26
C THR A 34 -0.14 11.06 -21.75
N VAL A 35 -0.81 12.11 -21.29
CA VAL A 35 -1.16 12.30 -19.87
C VAL A 35 -2.58 11.85 -19.55
N HIS A 36 -2.71 10.89 -18.65
CA HIS A 36 -4.00 10.37 -18.21
C HIS A 36 -4.53 11.13 -16.98
N GLU A 37 -5.84 11.38 -16.95
CA GLU A 37 -6.50 11.95 -15.78
C GLU A 37 -6.70 10.88 -14.69
N THR A 38 -6.54 11.28 -13.44
CA THR A 38 -6.75 10.39 -12.29
C THR A 38 -7.42 11.14 -11.15
N ALA A 39 -8.35 10.47 -10.46
CA ALA A 39 -8.76 10.89 -9.12
C ALA A 39 -7.72 10.45 -8.08
N VAL A 40 -7.62 11.22 -7.00
CA VAL A 40 -6.68 10.94 -5.91
C VAL A 40 -7.44 10.49 -4.68
N LEU A 41 -7.09 9.31 -4.16
CA LEU A 41 -7.53 8.85 -2.86
C LEU A 41 -6.39 9.00 -1.85
N ARG A 42 -6.52 9.97 -0.94
CA ARG A 42 -5.57 10.23 0.14
C ARG A 42 -6.10 9.65 1.45
N VAL A 43 -5.44 8.63 1.98
CA VAL A 43 -5.79 8.01 3.27
C VAL A 43 -4.67 8.23 4.27
N THR A 44 -4.99 8.82 5.42
CA THR A 44 -3.99 9.05 6.48
C THR A 44 -4.53 8.60 7.82
N GLY A 45 -3.80 7.72 8.48
CA GLY A 45 -4.01 7.30 9.85
C GLY A 45 -2.82 7.67 10.73
N ARG A 46 -3.01 7.65 12.06
CA ARG A 46 -1.87 7.71 12.97
C ARG A 46 -1.07 6.42 12.91
N ILE A 47 0.25 6.54 12.80
CA ILE A 47 1.19 5.43 12.92
C ILE A 47 2.13 5.74 14.09
N ARG A 48 2.06 4.98 15.17
CA ARG A 48 2.88 5.20 16.39
C ARG A 48 2.78 6.65 16.90
N GLY A 49 1.57 7.19 16.93
CA GLY A 49 1.27 8.55 17.39
C GLY A 49 1.65 9.68 16.41
N ARG A 50 2.16 9.37 15.20
CA ARG A 50 2.47 10.37 14.18
C ARG A 50 1.40 10.39 13.08
N PHE A 51 0.98 11.59 12.70
CA PHE A 51 0.05 11.84 11.60
C PHE A 51 0.79 12.63 10.50
N ALA A 52 0.97 12.04 9.32
CA ALA A 52 1.78 12.61 8.24
C ALA A 52 1.15 12.32 6.86
N PRO A 53 0.16 13.11 6.42
CA PRO A 53 -0.49 12.92 5.13
C PRO A 53 0.46 13.27 3.97
N ALA A 54 0.20 12.69 2.78
CA ALA A 54 0.81 13.16 1.55
C ALA A 54 0.34 14.59 1.24
N THR A 55 1.29 15.50 1.07
CA THR A 55 1.02 16.90 0.69
C THR A 55 0.61 17.00 -0.77
N ASP A 56 -0.15 18.03 -1.14
CA ASP A 56 -0.59 18.24 -2.52
C ASP A 56 0.60 18.36 -3.49
N ARG A 57 1.73 18.93 -3.02
CA ARG A 57 2.97 19.03 -3.79
C ARG A 57 3.62 17.67 -4.05
N GLN A 58 3.69 16.81 -3.03
CA GLN A 58 4.21 15.45 -3.19
C GLN A 58 3.34 14.61 -4.12
N ILE A 59 2.02 14.75 -4.01
CA ILE A 59 1.05 14.07 -4.89
C ILE A 59 1.27 14.55 -6.33
N ALA A 60 1.27 15.86 -6.56
CA ALA A 60 1.47 16.42 -7.90
C ALA A 60 2.79 15.96 -8.54
N GLU A 61 3.88 15.94 -7.76
CA GLU A 61 5.18 15.43 -8.25
C GLU A 61 5.11 13.94 -8.59
N ALA A 62 4.50 13.12 -7.73
CA ALA A 62 4.39 11.68 -7.98
C ALA A 62 3.53 11.37 -9.21
N LEU A 63 2.39 12.05 -9.38
CA LEU A 63 1.54 11.93 -10.57
C LEU A 63 2.29 12.34 -11.84
N PHE A 64 3.00 13.47 -11.80
CA PHE A 64 3.77 13.96 -12.93
C PHE A 64 4.84 12.95 -13.39
N ASN A 65 5.50 12.25 -12.45
CA ASN A 65 6.51 11.24 -12.78
C ASN A 65 5.92 9.95 -13.39
N GLU A 66 4.62 9.73 -13.24
CA GLU A 66 3.88 8.60 -13.80
C GLU A 66 3.00 8.98 -15.01
N ASP A 67 3.23 10.17 -15.59
CA ASP A 67 2.46 10.70 -16.73
C ASP A 67 0.94 10.80 -16.41
N LEU A 68 0.62 11.16 -15.16
CA LEU A 68 -0.74 11.37 -14.65
C LEU A 68 -0.97 12.85 -14.28
N ARG A 69 -2.23 13.28 -14.34
CA ARG A 69 -2.68 14.57 -13.79
C ARG A 69 -4.00 14.41 -13.03
N PHE A 70 -4.26 15.33 -12.11
CA PHE A 70 -5.57 15.41 -11.46
C PHE A 70 -6.69 15.50 -12.51
N ALA A 71 -7.75 14.73 -12.32
CA ALA A 71 -8.98 14.88 -13.10
C ALA A 71 -9.69 16.19 -12.72
N GLY A 72 -10.40 16.79 -13.68
CA GLY A 72 -11.09 18.08 -13.51
C GLY A 72 -10.18 19.31 -13.63
N GLU A 73 -10.75 20.50 -13.46
CA GLU A 73 -10.02 21.77 -13.57
C GLU A 73 -9.21 22.06 -12.29
N HIS A 74 -9.68 21.56 -11.15
CA HIS A 74 -9.07 21.80 -9.85
C HIS A 74 -8.80 20.48 -9.09
N PRO A 75 -7.59 20.28 -8.54
CA PRO A 75 -7.23 19.07 -7.79
C PRO A 75 -8.23 18.67 -6.69
N ARG A 76 -8.91 19.65 -6.09
CA ARG A 76 -9.89 19.42 -5.02
C ARG A 76 -11.15 18.71 -5.47
N GLU A 77 -11.51 18.78 -6.75
CA GLU A 77 -12.73 18.16 -7.30
C GLU A 77 -12.59 16.65 -7.46
N SER A 78 -11.34 16.18 -7.62
CA SER A 78 -10.99 14.78 -7.81
C SER A 78 -10.20 14.19 -6.65
N THR A 79 -10.05 14.91 -5.53
CA THR A 79 -9.35 14.42 -4.34
C THR A 79 -10.32 13.98 -3.24
N PHE A 80 -10.24 12.69 -2.90
CA PHE A 80 -10.98 12.02 -1.85
C PHE A 80 -10.06 11.83 -0.64
N THR A 81 -10.33 12.48 0.49
CA THR A 81 -9.48 12.40 1.69
C THR A 81 -10.18 11.63 2.82
N VAL A 82 -9.43 10.72 3.47
CA VAL A 82 -9.79 10.02 4.71
C VAL A 82 -8.74 10.33 5.77
N GLU A 83 -9.18 10.74 6.96
CA GLU A 83 -8.31 11.05 8.09
C GLU A 83 -8.71 10.27 9.35
N ALA A 84 -8.13 9.08 9.52
CA ALA A 84 -8.30 8.25 10.72
C ALA A 84 -7.41 8.77 11.86
N LYS A 85 -7.90 9.80 12.58
CA LYS A 85 -7.11 10.53 13.59
C LYS A 85 -7.01 9.87 14.97
N ALA A 86 -7.76 8.81 15.23
CA ALA A 86 -7.78 8.17 16.53
C ALA A 86 -6.53 7.31 16.78
N ASP A 87 -6.18 7.10 18.05
CA ASP A 87 -4.99 6.36 18.46
C ASP A 87 -5.21 4.84 18.41
N GLU A 88 -4.16 4.09 18.06
CA GLU A 88 -4.21 2.63 17.82
C GLU A 88 -4.55 1.77 19.06
N THR A 89 -4.80 2.40 20.23
CA THR A 89 -4.94 1.71 21.52
C THR A 89 -6.34 1.21 21.83
N ASP A 90 -7.37 1.72 21.14
CA ASP A 90 -8.76 1.35 21.42
C ASP A 90 -9.38 0.54 20.27
N GLU A 91 -10.09 -0.54 20.60
CA GLU A 91 -10.72 -1.46 19.63
C GLU A 91 -11.71 -0.78 18.66
N TRP A 92 -12.43 0.24 19.15
CA TRP A 92 -13.42 0.98 18.35
C TRP A 92 -12.81 1.80 17.20
N VAL A 93 -11.52 2.14 17.31
CA VAL A 93 -10.79 2.97 16.33
C VAL A 93 -10.68 2.28 14.99
N TRP A 94 -10.48 0.97 15.02
CA TRP A 94 -10.42 0.16 13.81
C TRP A 94 -11.74 0.21 13.05
N LYS A 95 -12.85 0.02 13.77
CA LYS A 95 -14.19 0.06 13.18
C LYS A 95 -14.53 1.44 12.63
N GLN A 96 -14.18 2.51 13.34
CA GLN A 96 -14.39 3.88 12.86
C GLN A 96 -13.57 4.14 11.58
N GLY A 97 -12.27 3.84 11.61
CA GLY A 97 -11.38 4.04 10.46
C GLY A 97 -11.85 3.24 9.23
N ALA A 98 -12.23 1.97 9.43
CA ALA A 98 -12.79 1.14 8.37
C ALA A 98 -14.09 1.74 7.78
N GLN A 99 -15.00 2.26 8.63
CA GLN A 99 -16.22 2.92 8.17
C GLN A 99 -15.96 4.20 7.37
N GLU A 100 -14.97 5.00 7.76
CA GLU A 100 -14.59 6.21 7.03
C GLU A 100 -13.98 5.87 5.67
N ILE A 101 -13.13 4.84 5.62
CA ILE A 101 -12.56 4.29 4.38
C ILE A 101 -13.68 3.81 3.47
N SER A 102 -14.54 2.90 3.93
CA SER A 102 -15.64 2.35 3.13
C SER A 102 -16.58 3.45 2.60
N ARG A 103 -16.93 4.43 3.44
CA ARG A 103 -17.77 5.56 3.01
C ARG A 103 -17.10 6.37 1.90
N LYS A 104 -15.79 6.62 2.00
CA LYS A 104 -15.08 7.44 1.02
C LYS A 104 -14.81 6.67 -0.28
N VAL A 105 -14.50 5.38 -0.20
CA VAL A 105 -14.33 4.51 -1.36
C VAL A 105 -15.67 4.33 -2.11
N ALA A 106 -16.79 4.20 -1.41
CA ALA A 106 -18.11 4.20 -2.05
C ALA A 106 -18.38 5.49 -2.84
N GLN A 107 -18.08 6.67 -2.25
CA GLN A 107 -18.20 7.96 -2.96
C GLN A 107 -17.29 8.04 -4.19
N LEU A 108 -16.13 7.41 -4.13
CA LEU A 108 -15.18 7.35 -5.23
C LEU A 108 -15.70 6.44 -6.36
N HIS A 109 -16.28 5.28 -6.03
CA HIS A 109 -16.87 4.36 -7.01
C HIS A 109 -18.10 4.95 -7.73
N ASP A 110 -18.85 5.82 -7.05
CA ASP A 110 -19.98 6.54 -7.65
C ASP A 110 -19.53 7.71 -8.56
N ALA A 111 -18.24 8.08 -8.51
CA ALA A 111 -17.68 9.16 -9.32
C ALA A 111 -17.20 8.65 -10.69
N PRO A 112 -17.22 9.48 -11.74
CA PRO A 112 -16.95 9.05 -13.13
C PRO A 112 -15.44 8.97 -13.44
N TYR A 113 -14.64 8.39 -12.55
CA TYR A 113 -13.18 8.30 -12.70
C TYR A 113 -12.75 6.88 -13.05
N GLU A 114 -12.06 6.72 -14.18
CA GLU A 114 -11.54 5.42 -14.63
C GLU A 114 -10.25 5.01 -13.92
N THR A 115 -9.42 5.97 -13.52
CA THR A 115 -8.13 5.74 -12.86
C THR A 115 -8.06 6.45 -11.51
N VAL A 116 -7.62 5.74 -10.48
CA VAL A 116 -7.47 6.26 -9.12
C VAL A 116 -6.05 6.08 -8.62
N SER A 117 -5.41 7.19 -8.26
CA SER A 117 -4.11 7.21 -7.62
C SER A 117 -4.24 7.24 -6.10
N VAL A 118 -3.71 6.23 -5.43
CA VAL A 118 -3.88 6.02 -3.99
C VAL A 118 -2.60 6.38 -3.25
N PHE A 119 -2.72 7.34 -2.34
CA PHE A 119 -1.68 7.80 -1.42
C PHE A 119 -2.13 7.50 0.00
N ALA A 120 -1.71 6.35 0.53
CA ALA A 120 -2.20 5.84 1.80
C ALA A 120 -1.08 5.63 2.81
N MET A 121 -1.21 6.23 3.99
CA MET A 121 -0.31 6.05 5.13
C MET A 121 -1.15 5.85 6.40
N ALA A 122 -1.41 4.59 6.74
CA ALA A 122 -2.17 4.18 7.91
C ALA A 122 -1.62 2.85 8.47
N PRO A 123 -2.04 2.42 9.67
CA PRO A 123 -1.74 1.09 10.19
C PRO A 123 -2.17 -0.05 9.24
N ILE A 124 -1.48 -1.18 9.31
CA ILE A 124 -1.66 -2.32 8.41
C ILE A 124 -3.13 -2.78 8.32
N PRO A 125 -3.90 -2.94 9.42
CA PRO A 125 -5.30 -3.36 9.31
C PRO A 125 -6.16 -2.43 8.46
N LEU A 126 -6.00 -1.12 8.61
CA LEU A 126 -6.76 -0.14 7.82
C LEU A 126 -6.35 -0.16 6.35
N LEU A 127 -5.07 -0.42 6.05
CA LEU A 127 -4.58 -0.52 4.68
C LEU A 127 -5.05 -1.81 4.00
N VAL A 128 -5.08 -2.93 4.72
CA VAL A 128 -5.66 -4.19 4.23
C VAL A 128 -7.16 -4.00 3.98
N HIS A 129 -7.89 -3.35 4.90
CA HIS A 129 -9.30 -3.01 4.67
C HIS A 129 -9.49 -2.09 3.47
N LEU A 130 -8.68 -1.04 3.33
CA LEU A 130 -8.67 -0.16 2.16
C LEU A 130 -8.50 -0.96 0.86
N GLY A 131 -7.52 -1.85 0.81
CA GLY A 131 -7.30 -2.73 -0.33
C GLY A 131 -8.54 -3.54 -0.68
N ALA A 132 -9.18 -4.16 0.31
CA ALA A 132 -10.37 -4.99 0.10
C ALA A 132 -11.61 -4.20 -0.38
N GLU A 133 -11.64 -2.88 -0.16
CA GLU A 133 -12.70 -1.99 -0.66
C GLU A 133 -12.39 -1.46 -2.07
N LEU A 134 -11.11 -1.41 -2.47
CA LEU A 134 -10.67 -1.05 -3.82
C LEU A 134 -10.86 -2.25 -4.75
N ASP A 135 -12.03 -2.37 -5.37
CA ASP A 135 -12.37 -3.46 -6.30
C ASP A 135 -11.69 -3.30 -7.67
N ASP A 136 -11.84 -4.32 -8.54
CA ASP A 136 -11.22 -4.36 -9.88
C ASP A 136 -11.91 -3.44 -10.91
N LYS A 137 -12.94 -2.66 -10.55
CA LYS A 137 -13.69 -1.85 -11.53
C LYS A 137 -12.96 -0.59 -11.97
N THR A 138 -12.00 -0.13 -11.16
CA THR A 138 -11.25 1.11 -11.39
C THR A 138 -9.77 0.77 -11.52
N ASP A 139 -9.07 1.43 -12.44
CA ASP A 139 -7.63 1.30 -12.57
C ASP A 139 -6.94 1.95 -11.36
N VAL A 140 -6.62 1.15 -10.35
CA VAL A 140 -5.99 1.61 -9.10
C VAL A 140 -4.47 1.65 -9.24
N ARG A 141 -3.90 2.84 -9.07
CA ARG A 141 -2.46 3.12 -9.07
C ARG A 141 -1.99 3.39 -7.64
N LEU A 142 -1.23 2.46 -7.07
CA LEU A 142 -0.66 2.63 -5.73
C LEU A 142 0.64 3.42 -5.77
N PHE A 143 0.83 4.32 -4.81
CA PHE A 143 2.06 5.07 -4.62
C PHE A 143 2.69 4.73 -3.27
N GLN A 144 3.97 4.36 -3.29
CA GLN A 144 4.71 4.04 -2.07
C GLN A 144 5.39 5.28 -1.49
N ARG A 145 5.28 5.44 -0.17
CA ARG A 145 6.05 6.42 0.58
C ARG A 145 7.47 5.92 0.92
N PHE A 146 8.49 6.54 0.36
CA PHE A 146 9.90 6.35 0.71
C PHE A 146 10.36 7.28 1.85
N ARG A 147 11.48 6.92 2.48
CA ARG A 147 12.17 7.74 3.50
C ARG A 147 13.33 8.48 2.84
N GLY A 148 13.67 9.67 3.35
CA GLY A 148 14.84 10.45 2.90
C GLY A 148 14.47 11.80 2.32
N GLU A 149 14.02 11.83 1.06
CA GLU A 149 13.72 13.07 0.34
C GLU A 149 12.23 13.40 0.47
N GLU A 150 11.90 14.51 1.15
CA GLU A 150 10.51 14.86 1.43
C GLU A 150 9.71 15.16 0.16
N ASP A 151 10.33 15.75 -0.85
CA ASP A 151 9.66 16.24 -2.05
C ASP A 151 9.20 15.12 -2.99
N VAL A 152 10.06 14.12 -3.18
CA VAL A 152 9.84 12.94 -4.02
C VAL A 152 9.50 11.70 -3.18
N ALA A 153 9.05 11.91 -1.95
CA ALA A 153 8.78 10.85 -0.98
C ALA A 153 7.74 9.83 -1.49
N TRP A 154 6.94 10.17 -2.50
CA TRP A 154 5.92 9.28 -3.06
C TRP A 154 6.21 8.85 -4.50
N THR A 155 7.40 9.15 -5.01
CA THR A 155 7.81 8.80 -6.38
C THR A 155 8.51 7.44 -6.39
N TRP A 156 8.08 6.53 -7.26
CA TRP A 156 8.72 5.22 -7.45
C TRP A 156 10.20 5.37 -7.81
N ARG A 157 11.06 4.51 -7.25
CA ARG A 157 12.50 4.50 -7.57
C ARG A 157 12.74 3.64 -8.81
N ASN A 158 12.98 4.24 -9.97
CA ASN A 158 13.16 3.51 -11.23
C ASN A 158 14.56 2.90 -11.45
N ALA A 159 15.30 2.61 -10.38
CA ALA A 159 16.76 2.37 -10.44
C ALA A 159 17.23 0.94 -10.11
N SER A 160 16.37 0.02 -9.66
CA SER A 160 16.82 -1.34 -9.33
C SER A 160 16.86 -2.23 -10.59
N PRO A 161 18.01 -2.82 -10.95
CA PRO A 161 18.10 -3.75 -12.08
C PRO A 161 17.48 -5.12 -11.80
N GLN A 162 17.20 -5.44 -10.52
CA GLN A 162 16.63 -6.72 -10.11
C GLN A 162 15.31 -6.51 -9.37
N VAL A 163 14.31 -7.31 -9.76
CA VAL A 163 13.01 -7.38 -9.11
C VAL A 163 13.14 -8.17 -7.81
N ALA A 164 12.47 -7.71 -6.76
CA ALA A 164 12.42 -8.36 -5.46
C ALA A 164 11.92 -9.82 -5.56
N GLN A 165 12.49 -10.69 -4.72
CA GLN A 165 12.14 -12.10 -4.64
C GLN A 165 11.39 -12.39 -3.33
N PHE A 166 10.30 -13.16 -3.45
CA PHE A 166 9.48 -13.59 -2.35
C PHE A 166 9.37 -15.11 -2.35
N GLU A 167 9.38 -15.71 -1.16
CA GLU A 167 9.41 -17.15 -0.95
C GLU A 167 8.22 -17.55 -0.08
N LEU A 168 7.60 -18.67 -0.43
CA LEU A 168 6.52 -19.29 0.33
C LEU A 168 7.02 -20.54 1.04
N SER A 169 6.67 -20.68 2.30
CA SER A 169 6.77 -21.94 3.04
C SER A 169 5.48 -22.21 3.77
N SER A 170 5.12 -23.48 3.93
CA SER A 170 3.87 -23.87 4.57
C SER A 170 4.04 -25.15 5.38
N SER A 171 3.18 -25.27 6.38
CA SER A 171 2.97 -26.53 7.11
C SER A 171 2.44 -27.61 6.16
N SER A 172 2.47 -28.87 6.60
CA SER A 172 1.82 -29.94 5.85
C SER A 172 0.32 -29.63 5.64
N PRO A 173 -0.25 -29.99 4.48
CA PRO A 173 -1.68 -29.79 4.23
C PRO A 173 -2.55 -30.42 5.32
N ASP A 174 -3.65 -29.74 5.65
CA ASP A 174 -4.63 -30.19 6.64
C ASP A 174 -6.04 -29.88 6.14
N SER A 175 -6.71 -30.90 5.58
CA SER A 175 -8.04 -30.75 5.03
C SER A 175 -9.13 -30.51 6.09
N GLY A 176 -8.84 -30.73 7.37
CA GLY A 176 -9.76 -30.51 8.49
C GLY A 176 -9.65 -29.13 9.12
N ALA A 177 -8.61 -28.36 8.79
CA ALA A 177 -8.36 -27.07 9.42
C ALA A 177 -9.41 -26.03 9.01
N ARG A 178 -10.02 -25.39 10.02
CA ARG A 178 -10.96 -24.26 9.86
C ARG A 178 -10.28 -22.90 9.95
N ASP A 179 -9.11 -22.86 10.58
CA ASP A 179 -8.34 -21.65 10.84
C ASP A 179 -6.89 -21.90 10.47
N ILE A 180 -6.26 -20.92 9.82
CA ILE A 180 -4.82 -20.93 9.54
C ILE A 180 -4.18 -19.61 9.95
N VAL A 181 -2.88 -19.64 10.21
CA VAL A 181 -2.07 -18.44 10.39
C VAL A 181 -1.32 -18.17 9.09
N LEU A 182 -1.42 -16.94 8.57
CA LEU A 182 -0.65 -16.49 7.43
C LEU A 182 0.25 -15.33 7.87
N THR A 183 1.56 -15.54 7.86
CA THR A 183 2.53 -14.49 8.22
C THR A 183 3.23 -13.92 6.99
N VAL A 184 3.32 -12.59 6.91
CA VAL A 184 3.96 -11.88 5.79
C VAL A 184 5.14 -11.04 6.27
N SER A 185 6.37 -11.46 5.96
CA SER A 185 7.61 -10.80 6.40
C SER A 185 8.35 -10.12 5.23
N VAL A 186 8.06 -8.85 4.96
CA VAL A 186 8.72 -8.11 3.86
C VAL A 186 9.72 -7.09 4.40
N THR A 187 9.38 -6.37 5.45
CA THR A 187 10.26 -5.33 6.04
C THR A 187 11.14 -5.84 7.18
N GLY A 188 10.79 -6.99 7.73
CA GLY A 188 11.44 -7.62 8.87
C GLY A 188 10.62 -8.84 9.32
N PRO A 189 11.11 -9.63 10.29
CA PRO A 189 10.42 -10.83 10.73
C PRO A 189 9.13 -10.54 11.50
N VAL A 190 8.08 -11.32 11.24
CA VAL A 190 6.90 -11.42 12.11
C VAL A 190 7.27 -12.18 13.39
N GLN A 191 7.07 -11.55 14.55
CA GLN A 191 7.28 -12.15 15.87
C GLN A 191 6.07 -12.99 16.28
N ALA A 192 5.97 -14.21 15.73
CA ALA A 192 4.83 -15.10 15.96
C ALA A 192 4.66 -15.52 17.43
N ASP A 193 5.73 -15.46 18.23
CA ASP A 193 5.72 -15.67 19.68
C ASP A 193 4.91 -14.62 20.46
N ARG A 194 4.67 -13.47 19.83
CA ARG A 194 3.85 -12.36 20.36
C ARG A 194 2.40 -12.39 19.89
N ALA A 195 2.04 -13.39 19.09
CA ALA A 195 0.66 -13.60 18.66
C ALA A 195 -0.20 -14.13 19.82
N PRO A 196 -1.54 -13.94 19.77
CA PRO A 196 -2.42 -14.57 20.74
C PRO A 196 -2.19 -16.08 20.83
N LYS A 197 -2.16 -16.62 22.06
CA LYS A 197 -1.89 -18.05 22.30
C LYS A 197 -2.89 -18.98 21.62
N THR A 198 -4.09 -18.49 21.29
CA THR A 198 -5.11 -19.19 20.50
C THR A 198 -4.66 -19.53 19.09
N LEU A 199 -3.66 -18.82 18.55
CA LEU A 199 -3.07 -19.08 17.24
C LEU A 199 -1.95 -20.13 17.28
N ALA A 200 -1.48 -20.49 18.47
CA ALA A 200 -0.39 -21.45 18.62
C ALA A 200 -0.85 -22.85 18.18
N GLY A 201 -0.10 -23.48 17.27
CA GLY A 201 -0.37 -24.84 16.79
C GLY A 201 -1.36 -24.91 15.62
N LEU A 202 -1.93 -23.79 15.17
CA LEU A 202 -2.67 -23.76 13.91
C LEU A 202 -1.73 -24.02 12.72
N PRO A 203 -2.24 -24.59 11.61
CA PRO A 203 -1.47 -24.66 10.37
C PRO A 203 -1.02 -23.28 9.92
N HIS A 204 0.20 -23.22 9.40
CA HIS A 204 0.90 -21.97 9.13
C HIS A 204 1.39 -21.90 7.69
N ILE A 205 1.13 -20.76 7.03
CA ILE A 205 1.76 -20.35 5.77
C ILE A 205 2.59 -19.10 6.04
N HIS A 206 3.81 -19.09 5.52
CA HIS A 206 4.71 -17.95 5.55
C HIS A 206 5.00 -17.43 4.14
N LEU A 207 4.79 -16.15 3.93
CA LEU A 207 5.27 -15.40 2.77
C LEU A 207 6.38 -14.44 3.23
N GLY A 208 7.60 -14.63 2.75
CA GLY A 208 8.75 -13.82 3.14
C GLY A 208 9.44 -13.18 1.95
N ALA A 209 9.93 -11.96 2.10
CA ALA A 209 10.98 -11.46 1.20
C ALA A 209 12.28 -12.24 1.47
N LYS A 210 13.02 -12.59 0.44
CA LYS A 210 14.31 -13.29 0.59
C LYS A 210 15.33 -12.53 1.44
N SER A 211 15.30 -11.20 1.33
CA SER A 211 16.12 -10.28 2.12
C SER A 211 15.24 -9.17 2.72
N PRO A 212 14.58 -9.42 3.87
CA PRO A 212 13.63 -8.47 4.44
C PRO A 212 14.28 -7.13 4.80
N SER A 213 13.69 -6.03 4.33
CA SER A 213 14.11 -4.66 4.66
C SER A 213 13.00 -3.65 4.34
N PRO A 214 13.02 -2.44 4.94
CA PRO A 214 12.06 -1.39 4.60
C PRO A 214 12.05 -0.98 3.11
N ASP A 215 13.13 -1.28 2.39
CA ASP A 215 13.37 -0.90 1.01
C ASP A 215 13.28 -2.11 0.04
N VAL A 216 12.55 -3.18 0.39
CA VAL A 216 12.36 -4.34 -0.53
C VAL A 216 11.53 -3.99 -1.75
N ILE A 217 10.41 -3.28 -1.56
CA ILE A 217 9.54 -2.85 -2.65
C ILE A 217 9.96 -1.43 -3.02
N GLN A 218 10.67 -1.24 -4.14
CA GLN A 218 11.12 0.09 -4.58
C GLN A 218 10.55 0.52 -5.92
N THR A 219 10.12 -0.44 -6.72
CA THR A 219 9.56 -0.29 -8.05
C THR A 219 8.16 -0.88 -8.11
N LYS A 220 7.41 -0.49 -9.15
CA LYS A 220 6.14 -1.15 -9.51
C LYS A 220 6.33 -2.65 -9.80
N ALA A 221 7.47 -3.04 -10.35
CA ALA A 221 7.77 -4.45 -10.62
C ALA A 221 7.93 -5.26 -9.32
N ASP A 222 8.53 -4.69 -8.27
CA ASP A 222 8.62 -5.34 -6.96
C ASP A 222 7.25 -5.52 -6.31
N LEU A 223 6.38 -4.50 -6.43
CA LEU A 223 5.01 -4.59 -5.94
C LEU A 223 4.22 -5.67 -6.69
N ASN A 224 4.38 -5.76 -8.00
CA ASN A 224 3.75 -6.81 -8.81
C ASN A 224 4.26 -8.21 -8.44
N ALA A 225 5.57 -8.35 -8.19
CA ALA A 225 6.15 -9.61 -7.72
C ALA A 225 5.61 -10.01 -6.33
N PHE A 226 5.46 -9.04 -5.43
CA PHE A 226 4.81 -9.26 -4.13
C PHE A 226 3.35 -9.70 -4.31
N ALA A 227 2.58 -9.00 -5.15
CA ALA A 227 1.17 -9.30 -5.42
C ALA A 227 0.99 -10.70 -6.01
N GLN A 228 1.90 -11.15 -6.88
CA GLN A 228 1.90 -12.51 -7.39
C GLN A 228 2.15 -13.52 -6.26
N ALA A 229 3.19 -13.32 -5.45
CA ALA A 229 3.52 -14.23 -4.34
C ALA A 229 2.40 -14.28 -3.28
N TRP A 230 1.69 -13.16 -3.07
CA TRP A 230 0.50 -13.12 -2.22
C TRP A 230 -0.67 -13.94 -2.79
N ARG A 231 -0.96 -13.81 -4.09
CA ARG A 231 -1.97 -14.65 -4.77
C ARG A 231 -1.60 -16.14 -4.72
N ASP A 232 -0.32 -16.47 -4.86
CA ASP A 232 0.17 -17.84 -4.73
C ASP A 232 -0.02 -18.37 -3.29
N ALA A 233 0.13 -17.50 -2.27
CA ALA A 233 -0.16 -17.86 -0.89
C ALA A 233 -1.65 -18.18 -0.68
N LEU A 234 -2.55 -17.34 -1.21
CA LEU A 234 -4.00 -17.57 -1.15
C LEU A 234 -4.41 -18.84 -1.90
N ALA A 235 -3.82 -19.10 -3.08
CA ALA A 235 -4.05 -20.35 -3.80
C ALA A 235 -3.57 -21.58 -3.01
N GLN A 236 -2.47 -21.49 -2.24
CA GLN A 236 -2.07 -22.55 -1.31
C GLN A 236 -3.08 -22.75 -0.18
N VAL A 237 -3.73 -21.67 0.30
CA VAL A 237 -4.81 -21.80 1.30
C VAL A 237 -5.93 -22.67 0.76
N GLU A 238 -6.42 -22.33 -0.44
CA GLU A 238 -7.52 -23.06 -1.10
C GLU A 238 -7.16 -24.53 -1.36
N ALA A 239 -5.94 -24.79 -1.85
CA ALA A 239 -5.51 -26.12 -2.23
C ALA A 239 -5.23 -27.03 -1.02
N HIS A 240 -4.63 -26.50 0.05
CA HIS A 240 -4.19 -27.30 1.19
C HIS A 240 -5.17 -27.33 2.36
N TYR A 241 -6.06 -26.35 2.45
CA TYR A 241 -7.00 -26.18 3.56
C TYR A 241 -8.43 -25.88 3.05
N PRO A 242 -9.06 -26.81 2.31
CA PRO A 242 -10.35 -26.58 1.64
C PRO A 242 -11.54 -26.29 2.59
N LEU A 243 -11.41 -26.57 3.89
CA LEU A 243 -12.42 -26.25 4.90
C LEU A 243 -12.08 -24.98 5.71
N CYS A 244 -11.04 -24.24 5.30
CA CYS A 244 -10.63 -23.03 5.98
C CYS A 244 -11.73 -21.96 5.89
N GLU A 245 -12.13 -21.43 7.03
CA GLU A 245 -13.11 -20.35 7.16
C GLU A 245 -12.43 -19.03 7.51
N ARG A 246 -11.23 -19.10 8.13
CA ARG A 246 -10.53 -17.92 8.66
C ARG A 246 -9.01 -17.97 8.46
N ILE A 247 -8.49 -16.90 7.88
CA ILE A 247 -7.06 -16.59 7.78
C ILE A 247 -6.71 -15.57 8.86
N HIS A 248 -5.79 -15.92 9.77
CA HIS A 248 -5.21 -15.01 10.75
C HIS A 248 -3.94 -14.37 10.18
N LEU A 249 -4.05 -13.12 9.73
CA LEU A 249 -2.97 -12.37 9.06
C LEU A 249 -2.14 -11.58 10.07
N LEU A 250 -0.85 -11.91 10.16
CA LEU A 250 0.17 -11.09 10.83
C LEU A 250 1.19 -10.62 9.80
N ALA A 251 1.38 -9.31 9.67
CA ALA A 251 2.21 -8.75 8.59
C ALA A 251 3.19 -7.68 9.08
N THR A 252 4.38 -7.70 8.50
CA THR A 252 5.43 -6.67 8.63
C THR A 252 5.81 -6.21 7.23
N VAL A 253 4.95 -5.38 6.63
CA VAL A 253 5.01 -5.04 5.20
C VAL A 253 5.06 -3.53 4.95
N PRO A 254 5.57 -3.07 3.78
CA PRO A 254 5.38 -1.69 3.33
C PRO A 254 3.89 -1.35 3.14
N LEU A 255 3.57 -0.05 3.10
CA LEU A 255 2.19 0.45 3.02
C LEU A 255 1.43 -0.14 1.82
N VAL A 256 2.04 -0.11 0.63
CA VAL A 256 1.44 -0.61 -0.62
C VAL A 256 1.23 -2.13 -0.62
N ALA A 257 2.09 -2.89 0.07
CA ALA A 257 1.93 -4.34 0.19
C ALA A 257 0.77 -4.69 1.13
N ALA A 258 0.53 -3.92 2.20
CA ALA A 258 -0.65 -4.09 3.03
C ALA A 258 -1.94 -3.86 2.22
N ILE A 259 -1.97 -2.85 1.35
CA ILE A 259 -3.10 -2.59 0.45
C ILE A 259 -3.27 -3.75 -0.54
N ALA A 260 -2.18 -4.21 -1.17
CA ALA A 260 -2.22 -5.33 -2.11
C ALA A 260 -2.74 -6.64 -1.46
N CYS A 261 -2.45 -6.88 -0.18
CA CYS A 261 -3.02 -8.02 0.56
C CYS A 261 -4.55 -7.99 0.57
N GLY A 262 -5.14 -6.81 0.81
CA GLY A 262 -6.58 -6.62 0.77
C GLY A 262 -7.16 -6.65 -0.65
N GLN A 263 -6.50 -5.97 -1.59
CA GLN A 263 -6.97 -5.83 -2.97
C GLN A 263 -7.11 -7.18 -3.68
N HIS A 264 -6.18 -8.10 -3.42
CA HIS A 264 -6.21 -9.44 -4.01
C HIS A 264 -6.95 -10.48 -3.15
N HIS A 265 -7.58 -10.05 -2.05
CA HIS A 265 -8.45 -10.91 -1.24
C HIS A 265 -9.89 -10.85 -1.79
N MET A 266 -10.21 -11.78 -2.68
CA MET A 266 -11.56 -11.94 -3.24
C MET A 266 -12.58 -12.39 -2.19
N ARG A 267 -13.54 -11.51 -1.88
CA ARG A 267 -14.56 -11.72 -0.84
C ARG A 267 -15.42 -12.96 -1.05
N ASP A 268 -15.65 -13.38 -2.28
CA ASP A 268 -16.54 -14.51 -2.59
C ASP A 268 -15.78 -15.82 -2.83
N ALA A 269 -14.44 -15.81 -2.78
CA ALA A 269 -13.60 -16.99 -3.04
C ALA A 269 -12.74 -17.39 -1.84
N HIS A 270 -12.17 -16.41 -1.14
CA HIS A 270 -11.22 -16.68 -0.05
C HIS A 270 -11.89 -16.66 1.33
N PRO A 271 -11.37 -17.40 2.31
CA PRO A 271 -11.86 -17.36 3.69
C PRO A 271 -11.78 -15.95 4.29
N SER A 272 -12.56 -15.68 5.34
CA SER A 272 -12.48 -14.39 6.04
C SER A 272 -11.09 -14.13 6.59
N MET A 273 -10.62 -12.88 6.53
CA MET A 273 -9.26 -12.53 6.96
C MET A 273 -9.29 -11.66 8.20
N VAL A 274 -8.82 -12.21 9.32
CA VAL A 274 -8.63 -11.51 10.59
C VAL A 274 -7.23 -10.90 10.61
N VAL A 275 -7.15 -9.58 10.65
CA VAL A 275 -5.90 -8.82 10.55
C VAL A 275 -5.48 -8.32 11.92
N TYR A 276 -4.23 -8.62 12.28
CA TYR A 276 -3.66 -8.26 13.57
C TYR A 276 -2.79 -7.01 13.47
N GLN A 277 -2.87 -6.15 14.48
CA GLN A 277 -1.98 -5.01 14.67
C GLN A 277 -0.95 -5.33 15.76
N ARG A 278 0.30 -4.94 15.54
CA ARG A 278 1.30 -4.94 16.61
C ARG A 278 1.13 -3.71 17.50
N ALA A 279 0.60 -3.90 18.70
CA ALA A 279 0.36 -2.87 19.70
C ALA A 279 1.29 -3.07 20.90
N GLY A 280 2.35 -2.27 20.99
CA GLY A 280 3.40 -2.47 21.99
C GLY A 280 4.18 -3.76 21.72
N GLU A 281 4.16 -4.67 22.69
CA GLU A 281 4.90 -5.94 22.65
C GLU A 281 4.12 -7.10 22.02
N ASP A 282 2.79 -6.98 21.89
CA ASP A 282 1.89 -8.06 21.49
C ASP A 282 1.15 -7.74 20.19
N TYR A 283 0.62 -8.78 19.53
CA TYR A 283 -0.36 -8.64 18.46
C TYR A 283 -1.79 -8.68 19.01
N VAL A 284 -2.61 -7.74 18.58
CA VAL A 284 -4.03 -7.66 18.90
C VAL A 284 -4.85 -7.79 17.62
N GLU A 285 -5.99 -8.48 17.72
CA GLU A 285 -6.98 -8.50 16.64
C GLU A 285 -7.48 -7.08 16.41
N ALA A 286 -7.46 -6.63 15.16
CA ALA A 286 -7.83 -5.25 14.81
C ALA A 286 -9.08 -5.18 13.92
N LEU A 287 -9.07 -5.91 12.79
CA LEU A 287 -10.17 -5.91 11.83
C LEU A 287 -10.36 -7.28 11.22
N GLN A 288 -11.62 -7.58 10.86
CA GLN A 288 -11.94 -8.70 9.98
C GLN A 288 -12.38 -8.16 8.62
N VAL A 289 -11.67 -8.56 7.57
CA VAL A 289 -12.11 -8.42 6.18
C VAL A 289 -12.97 -9.64 5.84
N ARG A 290 -14.18 -9.39 5.32
CA ARG A 290 -15.15 -10.45 5.00
C ARG A 290 -14.64 -11.30 3.83
N GLY A 291 -14.78 -12.61 3.95
CA GLY A 291 -14.54 -13.59 2.91
C GLY A 291 -15.75 -14.51 2.70
N ALA A 292 -15.57 -15.55 1.89
CA ALA A 292 -16.57 -16.57 1.64
C ALA A 292 -16.87 -17.32 2.95
N ALA A 293 -18.15 -17.54 3.21
CA ALA A 293 -18.66 -18.23 4.39
C ALA A 293 -18.88 -19.72 4.11
#